data_AF-A0A3D2SX39-F1
#
_entry.id   AF-A0A3D2SX39-F1
#
_cell.length_a   1.000
_cell.length_b   1.000
_cell.length_c   1.000
_cell.angle_alpha   90.00
_cell.angle_beta   90.00
_cell.angle_gamma   90.00
#
_symmetry.space_group_name_H-M   'P 1'
#
loop_
_entity.id
_entity.type
_entity.pdbx_description
1 polymer ?
#
loop_
_entity_poly.entity_id
_entity_poly.type
_entity_poly.pdbx_seq_one_letter_code
_entity_poly.pdbx_strand_id
1 'polypeptide(L)'
;MKPTYNVLILGASYGSLFSTKLLLAGHSVTLVCTPPTAELINREGTLVRFPIRGRDTLVEIYSDKLAGQLSASIPEGVEPTEFDLVVLGMQESQYSSAGVREMMARIAAARLPSLAIMNMPPLPYLARIPGLATDQLEGCFVEPSVWDGFEPGLVSLASPDPQAFRPPEEPKNVLQVGLPTNFKAAHFEDEEHTRILRDLQADIEAILYDPGDGATEIPVKLKVHDSIFVPLAKWPMLLAGNYRCIQRDGMISIREAVHGDIEMAKDAYGWAGELCTNLGAAETDLVPFEKYARAAEGLAKPSSAARALFSGAKHIERVDCLIQRIASQQGLQSDTVDKIVDLVDERLGKNRAATA
;
A
#
# COMPACT_ATOMS: atom_id res chain seq x y z
N MET A 1 -17.97 -19.63 -18.44
CA MET A 1 -17.51 -19.75 -17.05
C MET A 1 -16.73 -18.49 -16.74
N LYS A 2 -16.94 -17.85 -15.59
CA LYS A 2 -16.18 -16.67 -15.19
C LYS A 2 -14.71 -17.08 -14.97
N PRO A 3 -13.70 -16.30 -15.40
CA PRO A 3 -12.30 -16.65 -15.11
C PRO A 3 -12.04 -16.67 -13.61
N THR A 4 -11.22 -17.63 -13.16
CA THR A 4 -10.72 -17.72 -11.79
C THR A 4 -9.23 -17.47 -11.83
N TYR A 5 -8.79 -16.38 -11.21
CA TYR A 5 -7.38 -16.03 -11.10
C TYR A 5 -6.71 -16.68 -9.88
N ASN A 6 -5.46 -17.07 -10.04
CA ASN A 6 -4.52 -17.45 -8.99
C ASN A 6 -3.61 -16.26 -8.68
N VAL A 7 -3.75 -15.68 -7.49
CA VAL A 7 -3.04 -14.46 -7.09
C VAL A 7 -2.01 -14.76 -6.00
N LEU A 8 -0.76 -14.37 -6.26
CA LEU A 8 0.33 -14.45 -5.29
C LEU A 8 0.45 -13.12 -4.56
N ILE A 9 0.33 -13.10 -3.24
CA ILE A 9 0.44 -11.87 -2.46
C ILE A 9 1.64 -11.95 -1.52
N LEU A 10 2.60 -11.05 -1.71
CA LEU A 10 3.73 -10.92 -0.80
C LEU A 10 3.28 -10.11 0.42
N GLY A 11 3.25 -10.76 1.58
CA GLY A 11 2.87 -10.15 2.87
C GLY A 11 1.47 -10.55 3.36
N ALA A 12 1.41 -11.41 4.38
CA ALA A 12 0.16 -11.88 5.00
C ALA A 12 -0.42 -10.94 6.09
N SER A 13 -0.10 -9.65 6.07
CA SER A 13 -0.70 -8.66 6.98
C SER A 13 -1.72 -7.82 6.22
N TYR A 14 -1.26 -6.76 5.57
CA TYR A 14 -2.13 -5.92 4.75
C TYR A 14 -2.67 -6.67 3.52
N GLY A 15 -1.88 -7.59 2.96
CA GLY A 15 -2.30 -8.49 1.90
C GLY A 15 -3.51 -9.37 2.25
N SER A 16 -3.74 -9.70 3.53
CA SER A 16 -4.93 -10.45 3.95
C SER A 16 -6.23 -9.68 3.69
N LEU A 17 -6.21 -8.35 3.73
CA LEU A 17 -7.37 -7.54 3.37
C LEU A 17 -7.76 -7.75 1.91
N PHE A 18 -6.78 -7.62 0.99
CA PHE A 18 -7.02 -7.83 -0.44
C PHE A 18 -7.37 -9.29 -0.72
N SER A 19 -6.67 -10.24 -0.09
CA SER A 19 -6.94 -11.68 -0.14
C SER A 19 -8.39 -12.00 0.19
N THR A 20 -8.94 -11.48 1.30
CA THR A 20 -10.34 -11.75 1.67
C THR A 20 -11.33 -11.28 0.60
N LYS A 21 -11.06 -10.16 -0.08
CA LYS A 21 -11.91 -9.69 -1.19
C LYS A 21 -11.85 -10.63 -2.39
N LEU A 22 -10.66 -11.10 -2.75
CA LEU A 22 -10.46 -12.07 -3.84
C LEU A 22 -11.13 -13.42 -3.54
N LEU A 23 -10.98 -13.91 -2.31
CA LEU A 23 -11.58 -15.17 -1.86
C LEU A 23 -13.12 -15.10 -1.85
N LEU A 24 -13.70 -13.99 -1.40
CA LEU A 24 -15.15 -13.75 -1.49
C LEU A 24 -15.65 -13.74 -2.94
N ALA A 25 -14.83 -13.21 -3.86
CA ALA A 25 -15.11 -13.17 -5.29
C ALA A 25 -14.89 -14.52 -6.02
N GLY A 26 -14.38 -15.53 -5.32
CA GLY A 26 -14.15 -16.89 -5.84
C GLY A 26 -12.78 -17.13 -6.48
N HIS A 27 -11.79 -16.26 -6.23
CA HIS A 27 -10.42 -16.41 -6.72
C HIS A 27 -9.51 -17.13 -5.72
N SER A 28 -8.40 -17.68 -6.20
CA SER A 28 -7.42 -18.36 -5.35
C SER A 28 -6.30 -17.40 -4.95
N VAL A 29 -5.82 -17.51 -3.71
CA VAL A 29 -4.76 -16.66 -3.17
C VAL A 29 -3.71 -17.49 -2.46
N THR A 30 -2.44 -17.19 -2.74
CA THR A 30 -1.30 -17.66 -1.94
C THR A 30 -0.64 -16.48 -1.23
N LEU A 31 -0.65 -16.49 0.11
CA LEU A 31 0.00 -15.47 0.92
C LEU A 31 1.45 -15.86 1.25
N VAL A 32 2.41 -15.06 0.83
CA VAL A 32 3.82 -15.24 1.23
C VAL A 32 4.08 -14.57 2.56
N CYS A 33 4.62 -15.34 3.50
CA CYS A 33 4.89 -14.89 4.85
C CYS A 33 5.96 -15.74 5.54
N THR A 34 6.22 -15.45 6.82
CA THR A 34 7.18 -16.23 7.60
C THR A 34 6.67 -17.64 7.89
N PRO A 35 7.55 -18.65 8.12
CA PRO A 35 7.11 -20.03 8.33
C PRO A 35 6.03 -20.21 9.42
N PRO A 36 6.15 -19.61 10.63
CA PRO A 36 5.11 -19.75 11.65
C PRO A 36 3.76 -19.12 11.23
N THR A 37 3.81 -18.08 10.39
CA THR A 37 2.60 -17.44 9.87
C THR A 37 1.94 -18.29 8.79
N ALA A 38 2.74 -18.94 7.93
CA ALA A 38 2.24 -19.85 6.90
C ALA A 38 1.58 -21.08 7.52
N GLU A 39 2.21 -21.70 8.52
CA GLU A 39 1.63 -22.82 9.28
C GLU A 39 0.30 -22.45 9.96
N LEU A 40 0.24 -21.25 10.57
CA LEU A 40 -0.97 -20.73 11.19
C LEU A 40 -2.10 -20.55 10.16
N ILE A 41 -1.82 -19.87 9.05
CA ILE A 41 -2.82 -19.57 8.01
C ILE A 41 -3.29 -20.84 7.31
N ASN A 42 -2.39 -21.79 7.01
CA ASN A 42 -2.80 -23.06 6.38
C ASN A 42 -3.66 -23.92 7.32
N ARG A 43 -3.47 -23.81 8.64
CA ARG A 43 -4.25 -24.55 9.63
C ARG A 43 -5.60 -23.90 9.94
N GLU A 44 -5.63 -22.58 10.08
CA GLU A 44 -6.76 -21.84 10.66
C GLU A 44 -7.39 -20.82 9.71
N GLY A 45 -6.82 -20.62 8.52
CA GLY A 45 -7.21 -19.55 7.61
C GLY A 45 -6.83 -18.16 8.13
N THR A 46 -7.46 -17.13 7.56
CA THR A 46 -7.41 -15.73 8.02
C THR A 46 -8.78 -15.26 8.47
N LEU A 47 -8.80 -14.36 9.45
CA LEU A 47 -9.99 -13.64 9.90
C LEU A 47 -9.82 -12.15 9.62
N VAL A 48 -10.74 -11.56 8.86
CA VAL A 48 -10.79 -10.11 8.64
C VAL A 48 -12.11 -9.53 9.16
N ARG A 49 -11.99 -8.51 10.01
CA ARG A 49 -13.13 -7.79 10.63
C ARG A 49 -13.42 -6.51 9.86
N PHE A 50 -14.65 -6.35 9.37
CA PHE A 50 -15.09 -5.20 8.58
C PHE A 50 -16.15 -4.37 9.34
N PRO A 51 -15.98 -3.03 9.41
CA PRO A 51 -17.07 -2.15 9.80
C PRO A 51 -18.04 -2.02 8.63
N ILE A 52 -19.33 -2.30 8.86
CA ILE A 52 -20.38 -2.16 7.83
C ILE A 52 -21.30 -1.01 8.22
N ARG A 53 -21.61 -0.15 7.25
CA ARG A 53 -22.54 0.97 7.47
C ARG A 53 -23.89 0.44 7.96
N GLY A 54 -24.38 0.98 9.08
CA GLY A 54 -25.65 0.58 9.67
C GLY A 54 -25.56 -0.61 10.63
N ARG A 55 -24.35 -1.15 10.89
CA ARG A 55 -24.10 -2.16 11.92
C ARG A 55 -23.21 -1.58 13.03
N ASP A 56 -23.57 -1.88 14.28
CA ASP A 56 -22.79 -1.49 15.46
C ASP A 56 -21.60 -2.44 15.70
N THR A 57 -21.73 -3.70 15.26
CA THR A 57 -20.70 -4.73 15.39
C THR A 57 -19.94 -4.92 14.08
N LEU A 58 -18.66 -5.29 14.21
CA LEU A 58 -17.85 -5.66 13.07
C LEU A 58 -18.33 -7.01 12.51
N VAL A 59 -18.35 -7.12 11.19
CA VAL A 59 -18.59 -8.39 10.51
C VAL A 59 -17.29 -9.15 10.38
N GLU A 60 -17.28 -10.37 10.90
CA GLU A 60 -16.15 -11.29 10.83
C GLU A 60 -16.25 -12.17 9.59
N ILE A 61 -15.18 -12.17 8.78
CA ILE A 61 -15.07 -12.98 7.57
C ILE A 61 -13.90 -13.93 7.73
N TYR A 62 -14.22 -15.22 7.78
CA TYR A 62 -13.26 -16.32 7.91
C TYR A 62 -12.98 -16.89 6.52
N SER A 63 -11.71 -17.02 6.14
CA SER A 63 -11.33 -17.44 4.78
C SER A 63 -11.72 -18.88 4.44
N ASP A 64 -11.81 -19.75 5.44
CA ASP A 64 -12.19 -21.18 5.29
C ASP A 64 -13.66 -21.38 4.89
N LYS A 65 -14.48 -20.33 5.01
CA LYS A 65 -15.91 -20.31 4.63
C LYS A 65 -16.15 -19.63 3.27
N LEU A 66 -15.09 -19.25 2.56
CA LEU A 66 -15.20 -18.50 1.30
C LEU A 66 -15.17 -19.42 0.08
N ALA A 67 -15.64 -18.89 -1.05
CA ALA A 67 -15.69 -19.63 -2.31
C ALA A 67 -14.30 -19.87 -2.93
N GLY A 68 -13.38 -18.91 -2.75
CA GLY A 68 -12.00 -18.99 -3.19
C GLY A 68 -11.11 -19.84 -2.29
N GLN A 69 -9.96 -20.26 -2.81
CA GLN A 69 -8.99 -21.07 -2.07
C GLN A 69 -7.87 -20.22 -1.51
N LEU A 70 -7.55 -20.41 -0.23
CA LEU A 70 -6.43 -19.76 0.43
C LEU A 70 -5.33 -20.78 0.73
N SER A 71 -4.09 -20.41 0.43
CA SER A 71 -2.90 -21.04 0.98
C SER A 71 -1.90 -19.99 1.46
N ALA A 72 -0.91 -20.42 2.25
CA ALA A 72 0.22 -19.59 2.63
C ALA A 72 1.53 -20.37 2.50
N SER A 73 2.60 -19.67 2.10
CA SER A 73 3.91 -20.28 1.90
C SER A 73 5.03 -19.33 2.35
N ILE A 74 6.22 -19.90 2.54
CA ILE A 74 7.46 -19.14 2.64
C ILE A 74 7.97 -18.79 1.24
N PRO A 75 8.81 -17.77 1.07
CA PRO A 75 9.27 -17.35 -0.26
C PRO A 75 9.85 -18.49 -1.11
N GLU A 76 10.62 -19.40 -0.52
CA GLU A 76 11.29 -20.51 -1.21
C GLU A 76 10.31 -21.58 -1.71
N GLY A 77 9.13 -21.71 -1.11
CA GLY A 77 8.14 -22.72 -1.42
C GLY A 77 7.11 -22.30 -2.48
N VAL A 78 7.44 -21.28 -3.28
CA VAL A 78 6.54 -20.72 -4.30
C VAL A 78 7.22 -20.73 -5.65
N GLU A 79 6.52 -21.23 -6.67
CA GLU A 79 6.89 -21.10 -8.08
C GLU A 79 6.04 -19.96 -8.72
N PRO A 80 6.63 -18.79 -9.03
CA PRO A 80 5.86 -17.65 -9.53
C PRO A 80 5.04 -17.97 -10.78
N THR A 81 5.53 -18.82 -11.68
CA THR A 81 4.85 -19.13 -12.96
C THR A 81 3.48 -19.82 -12.81
N GLU A 82 3.09 -20.25 -11.61
CA GLU A 82 1.78 -20.82 -11.30
C GLU A 82 0.66 -19.78 -11.10
N PHE A 83 1.00 -18.48 -11.14
CA PHE A 83 0.11 -17.37 -10.81
C PHE A 83 -0.16 -16.45 -11.99
N ASP A 84 -1.35 -15.87 -12.02
CA ASP A 84 -1.78 -14.91 -13.04
C ASP A 84 -1.41 -13.47 -12.67
N LEU A 85 -1.30 -13.17 -11.37
CA LEU A 85 -1.04 -11.84 -10.83
C LEU A 85 -0.21 -11.93 -9.54
N VAL A 86 0.78 -11.06 -9.41
CA VAL A 86 1.50 -10.83 -8.16
C VAL A 86 0.98 -9.54 -7.50
N VAL A 87 0.83 -9.56 -6.18
CA VAL A 87 0.49 -8.38 -5.37
C VAL A 87 1.58 -8.12 -4.35
N LEU A 88 2.17 -6.93 -4.41
CA LEU A 88 3.25 -6.50 -3.53
C LEU A 88 2.65 -5.78 -2.31
N GLY A 89 2.47 -6.50 -1.21
CA GLY A 89 1.74 -6.06 0.00
C GLY A 89 2.57 -5.95 1.29
N MET A 90 3.89 -5.87 1.17
CA MET A 90 4.82 -5.60 2.28
C MET A 90 5.29 -4.13 2.27
N GLN A 91 5.92 -3.68 3.35
CA GLN A 91 6.67 -2.42 3.35
C GLN A 91 7.92 -2.55 2.47
N GLU A 92 8.35 -1.46 1.83
CA GLU A 92 9.49 -1.46 0.90
C GLU A 92 10.76 -2.13 1.48
N SER A 93 11.12 -1.84 2.73
CA SER A 93 12.32 -2.40 3.37
C SER A 93 12.29 -3.92 3.58
N GLN A 94 11.10 -4.54 3.53
CA GLN A 94 10.96 -5.98 3.72
C GLN A 94 11.34 -6.78 2.47
N TYR A 95 11.34 -6.15 1.29
CA TYR A 95 11.79 -6.81 0.05
C TYR A 95 13.29 -7.10 0.05
N SER A 96 14.07 -6.40 0.88
CA SER A 96 15.49 -6.64 1.13
C SER A 96 15.78 -7.84 2.04
N SER A 97 14.74 -8.49 2.60
CA SER A 97 14.95 -9.64 3.48
C SER A 97 15.36 -10.88 2.70
N ALA A 98 16.22 -11.71 3.32
CA ALA A 98 16.63 -13.00 2.74
C ALA A 98 15.40 -13.88 2.46
N GLY A 99 15.43 -14.60 1.34
CA GLY A 99 14.31 -15.36 0.80
C GLY A 99 13.39 -14.50 -0.06
N VAL A 100 13.01 -13.31 0.42
CA VAL A 100 12.15 -12.37 -0.32
C VAL A 100 12.92 -11.73 -1.48
N ARG A 101 14.18 -11.33 -1.28
CA ARG A 101 15.02 -10.76 -2.33
C ARG A 101 15.16 -11.72 -3.52
N GLU A 102 15.44 -12.99 -3.24
CA GLU A 102 15.57 -14.05 -4.25
C GLU A 102 14.22 -14.34 -4.92
N MET A 103 13.12 -14.23 -4.19
CA MET A 103 11.77 -14.33 -4.74
C MET A 103 11.46 -13.18 -5.70
N MET A 104 11.86 -11.95 -5.39
CA MET A 104 11.69 -10.79 -6.29
C MET A 104 12.39 -11.02 -7.64
N ALA A 105 13.61 -11.54 -7.62
CA ALA A 105 14.33 -11.89 -8.85
C ALA A 105 13.61 -12.98 -9.67
N ARG A 106 13.02 -13.98 -9.02
CA ARG A 106 12.22 -15.01 -9.69
C ARG A 106 10.91 -14.46 -10.28
N ILE A 107 10.24 -13.54 -9.57
CA ILE A 107 9.03 -12.86 -10.07
C ILE A 107 9.38 -12.03 -11.32
N ALA A 108 10.46 -11.26 -11.27
CA ALA A 108 10.95 -10.50 -12.42
C ALA A 108 11.23 -11.41 -13.62
N ALA A 109 11.94 -12.52 -13.40
CA ALA A 109 12.23 -13.50 -14.45
C ALA A 109 10.97 -14.16 -15.05
N ALA A 110 9.94 -14.38 -14.22
CA ALA A 110 8.65 -14.91 -14.67
C ALA A 110 7.80 -13.91 -15.48
N ARG A 111 8.15 -12.61 -15.47
CA ARG A 111 7.48 -11.54 -16.21
C ARG A 111 5.97 -11.47 -15.96
N LEU A 112 5.57 -11.61 -14.70
CA LEU A 112 4.16 -11.57 -14.30
C LEU A 112 3.71 -10.14 -14.01
N PRO A 113 2.44 -9.79 -14.34
CA PRO A 113 1.88 -8.53 -13.92
C PRO A 113 1.89 -8.44 -12.39
N SER A 114 2.34 -7.30 -11.87
CA SER A 114 2.58 -7.08 -10.45
C SER A 114 1.87 -5.80 -9.97
N LEU A 115 0.90 -5.92 -9.08
CA LEU A 115 0.19 -4.80 -8.46
C LEU A 115 0.77 -4.49 -7.09
N ALA A 116 1.36 -3.31 -6.93
CA ALA A 116 1.79 -2.82 -5.64
C ALA A 116 0.62 -2.19 -4.84
N ILE A 117 0.45 -2.59 -3.58
CA ILE A 117 -0.54 -2.00 -2.65
C ILE A 117 0.19 -1.36 -1.45
N MET A 118 1.23 -0.57 -1.74
CA MET A 118 2.15 0.06 -0.80
C MET A 118 2.19 1.58 -0.97
N ASN A 119 2.65 2.32 0.04
CA ASN A 119 2.75 3.79 -0.10
C ASN A 119 3.93 4.19 -0.98
N MET A 120 5.05 3.46 -0.87
CA MET A 120 6.23 3.68 -1.70
C MET A 120 5.99 3.10 -3.09
N PRO A 121 5.96 3.90 -4.17
CA PRO A 121 5.88 3.38 -5.51
C PRO A 121 7.16 2.57 -5.85
N PRO A 122 7.05 1.37 -6.44
CA PRO A 122 8.21 0.64 -6.96
C PRO A 122 8.95 1.46 -8.02
N LEU A 123 10.28 1.31 -8.11
CA LEU A 123 11.08 1.95 -9.18
C LEU A 123 10.56 1.65 -10.60
N PRO A 124 10.16 0.40 -10.95
CA PRO A 124 9.62 0.11 -12.28
C PRO A 124 8.30 0.84 -12.56
N TYR A 125 7.48 1.10 -11.53
CA TYR A 125 6.27 1.91 -11.70
C TYR A 125 6.62 3.37 -11.99
N LEU A 126 7.58 3.93 -11.25
CA LEU A 126 8.05 5.31 -11.46
C LEU A 126 8.64 5.49 -12.87
N ALA A 127 9.30 4.46 -13.40
CA ALA A 127 9.86 4.47 -14.77
C ALA A 127 8.79 4.59 -15.87
N ARG A 128 7.50 4.40 -15.55
CA ARG A 128 6.38 4.66 -16.48
C ARG A 128 6.06 6.15 -16.64
N ILE A 129 6.55 7.01 -15.74
CA ILE A 129 6.28 8.45 -15.78
C ILE A 129 7.22 9.12 -16.79
N PRO A 130 6.70 9.73 -17.87
CA PRO A 130 7.55 10.34 -18.89
C PRO A 130 8.48 11.41 -18.33
N GLY A 131 9.77 11.34 -18.67
CA GLY A 131 10.77 12.34 -18.30
C GLY A 131 11.32 12.22 -16.87
N LEU A 132 10.87 11.26 -16.07
CA LEU A 132 11.36 11.04 -14.71
C LEU A 132 12.70 10.26 -14.73
N ALA A 133 13.75 10.82 -14.11
CA ALA A 133 15.04 10.17 -13.99
C ALA A 133 15.05 9.25 -12.75
N THR A 134 14.71 7.98 -12.92
CA THR A 134 14.53 7.03 -11.81
C THR A 134 15.83 6.59 -11.13
N ASP A 135 16.96 6.64 -11.85
CA ASP A 135 18.31 6.39 -11.30
C ASP A 135 18.65 7.36 -10.15
N GLN A 136 18.20 8.61 -10.23
CA GLN A 136 18.41 9.61 -9.19
C GLN A 136 17.53 9.39 -7.94
N LEU A 137 16.55 8.48 -8.03
CA LEU A 137 15.60 8.16 -6.96
C LEU A 137 16.05 6.96 -6.12
N GLU A 138 17.05 6.20 -6.56
CA GLU A 138 17.55 4.99 -5.88
C GLU A 138 17.92 5.25 -4.41
N GLY A 139 18.47 6.42 -4.09
CA GLY A 139 18.81 6.80 -2.72
C GLY A 139 17.62 6.92 -1.76
N CYS A 140 16.38 6.85 -2.25
CA CYS A 140 15.16 6.80 -1.43
C CYS A 140 14.75 5.37 -1.04
N PHE A 141 15.35 4.35 -1.64
CA PHE A 141 15.04 2.94 -1.41
C PHE A 141 16.09 2.30 -0.51
N VAL A 142 15.69 1.28 0.28
CA VAL A 142 16.61 0.55 1.15
C VAL A 142 17.56 -0.29 0.33
N GLU A 143 17.05 -0.94 -0.70
CA GLU A 143 17.84 -1.74 -1.63
C GLU A 143 17.22 -1.66 -3.03
N PRO A 144 17.64 -0.69 -3.86
CA PRO A 144 17.10 -0.49 -5.20
C PRO A 144 17.12 -1.74 -6.08
N SER A 145 18.17 -2.58 -5.95
CA SER A 145 18.39 -3.76 -6.77
C SER A 145 17.34 -4.87 -6.60
N VAL A 146 16.47 -4.81 -5.57
CA VAL A 146 15.34 -5.76 -5.46
C VAL A 146 14.34 -5.60 -6.61
N TRP A 147 14.38 -4.46 -7.30
CA TRP A 147 13.53 -4.13 -8.44
C TRP A 147 14.19 -4.46 -9.78
N ASP A 148 15.43 -4.95 -9.79
CA ASP A 148 16.14 -5.29 -11.03
C ASP A 148 15.38 -6.36 -11.82
N GLY A 149 15.30 -6.16 -13.13
CA GLY A 149 14.63 -7.08 -14.06
C GLY A 149 13.11 -6.93 -14.14
N PHE A 150 12.47 -6.17 -13.24
CA PHE A 150 11.05 -5.84 -13.39
C PHE A 150 10.84 -4.90 -14.57
N GLU A 151 9.91 -5.26 -15.45
CA GLU A 151 9.56 -4.43 -16.59
C GLU A 151 8.54 -3.35 -16.18
N PRO A 152 8.77 -2.06 -16.48
CA PRO A 152 7.85 -0.99 -16.10
C PRO A 152 6.39 -1.26 -16.49
N GLY A 153 6.14 -1.73 -17.72
CA GLY A 153 4.79 -2.02 -18.21
C GLY A 153 4.05 -3.14 -17.47
N LEU A 154 4.77 -4.00 -16.75
CA LEU A 154 4.23 -5.09 -15.94
C LEU A 154 4.01 -4.72 -14.48
N VAL A 155 4.40 -3.52 -14.05
CA VAL A 155 4.20 -3.07 -12.67
C VAL A 155 3.14 -1.97 -12.62
N SER A 156 2.13 -2.17 -11.78
CA SER A 156 1.13 -1.17 -11.46
C SER A 156 1.13 -0.87 -9.96
N LEU A 157 0.47 0.22 -9.59
CA LEU A 157 0.35 0.69 -8.22
C LEU A 157 -1.13 0.91 -7.91
N ALA A 158 -1.52 0.56 -6.70
CA ALA A 158 -2.77 0.97 -6.10
C ALA A 158 -2.51 1.73 -4.81
N SER A 159 -3.23 2.84 -4.62
CA SER A 159 -3.17 3.56 -3.34
C SER A 159 -3.64 2.62 -2.21
N PRO A 160 -2.84 2.42 -1.14
CA PRO A 160 -3.27 1.68 0.05
C PRO A 160 -4.16 2.57 0.92
N ASP A 161 -5.30 2.98 0.38
CA ASP A 161 -6.25 3.83 1.09
C ASP A 161 -6.98 3.13 2.24
N PRO A 162 -7.37 1.84 2.13
CA PRO A 162 -7.99 1.14 3.25
C PRO A 162 -7.06 1.12 4.46
N GLN A 163 -7.54 1.52 5.64
CA GLN A 163 -6.75 1.41 6.87
C GLN A 163 -7.12 0.12 7.58
N ALA A 164 -6.13 -0.74 7.78
CA ALA A 164 -6.27 -1.97 8.53
C ALA A 164 -5.08 -2.16 9.49
N PHE A 165 -5.31 -2.85 10.59
CA PHE A 165 -4.28 -3.14 11.58
C PHE A 165 -4.48 -4.54 12.17
N ARG A 166 -3.39 -5.15 12.64
CA ARG A 166 -3.45 -6.35 13.46
C ARG A 166 -3.72 -5.93 14.91
N PRO A 167 -4.79 -6.42 15.56
CA PRO A 167 -5.02 -6.15 16.97
C PRO A 167 -3.87 -6.75 17.81
N PRO A 168 -3.35 -6.06 18.85
CA PRO A 168 -2.16 -6.50 19.60
C PRO A 168 -2.26 -7.86 20.29
N GLU A 169 -3.46 -8.22 20.76
CA GLU A 169 -3.74 -9.44 21.53
C GLU A 169 -4.19 -10.61 20.64
N GLU A 170 -4.33 -10.39 19.33
CA GLU A 170 -4.86 -11.38 18.40
C GLU A 170 -3.74 -12.12 17.65
N PRO A 171 -3.98 -13.37 17.22
CA PRO A 171 -3.06 -14.09 16.34
C PRO A 171 -2.75 -13.35 15.02
N LYS A 172 -1.61 -13.67 14.40
CA LYS A 172 -1.10 -12.96 13.20
C LYS A 172 -1.99 -13.06 11.95
N ASN A 173 -2.91 -14.02 11.92
CA ASN A 173 -3.90 -14.22 10.84
C ASN A 173 -5.19 -13.40 11.04
N VAL A 174 -5.28 -12.58 12.10
CA VAL A 174 -6.41 -11.69 12.37
C VAL A 174 -6.08 -10.25 11.93
N LEU A 175 -6.98 -9.63 11.18
CA LEU A 175 -6.88 -8.25 10.73
C LEU A 175 -8.19 -7.50 10.98
N GLN A 176 -8.09 -6.24 11.40
CA GLN A 176 -9.26 -5.37 11.57
C GLN A 176 -9.17 -4.18 10.64
N VAL A 177 -10.23 -3.94 9.87
CA VAL A 177 -10.40 -2.74 9.06
C VAL A 177 -10.88 -1.61 9.97
N GLY A 178 -10.11 -0.52 10.03
CA GLY A 178 -10.48 0.71 10.73
C GLY A 178 -11.22 1.69 9.82
N LEU A 179 -10.69 1.92 8.61
CA LEU A 179 -11.29 2.81 7.63
C LEU A 179 -11.51 2.04 6.31
N PRO A 180 -12.77 1.75 5.94
CA PRO A 180 -13.07 0.86 4.82
C PRO A 180 -13.20 1.61 3.48
N THR A 181 -12.13 2.30 3.07
CA THR A 181 -12.00 2.93 1.74
C THR A 181 -11.60 1.90 0.66
N ASN A 182 -11.36 2.32 -0.57
CA ASN A 182 -11.09 1.41 -1.70
C ASN A 182 -9.63 1.50 -2.15
N PHE A 183 -9.09 0.39 -2.63
CA PHE A 183 -7.84 0.40 -3.39
C PHE A 183 -8.09 1.09 -4.74
N LYS A 184 -7.29 2.09 -5.10
CA LYS A 184 -7.37 2.73 -6.41
C LYS A 184 -6.14 2.38 -7.23
N ALA A 185 -6.30 1.43 -8.14
CA ALA A 185 -5.25 0.90 -8.99
C ALA A 185 -5.15 1.68 -10.31
N ALA A 186 -3.92 1.98 -10.73
CA ALA A 186 -3.64 2.31 -12.11
C ALA A 186 -3.75 1.08 -13.01
N HIS A 187 -4.05 1.27 -14.29
CA HIS A 187 -3.93 0.23 -15.32
C HIS A 187 -2.46 -0.21 -15.52
N PHE A 188 -2.26 -1.40 -16.08
CA PHE A 188 -0.97 -1.84 -16.63
C PHE A 188 -0.78 -1.24 -18.02
N GLU A 189 0.42 -1.31 -18.59
CA GLU A 189 0.64 -0.84 -19.97
C GLU A 189 -0.12 -1.72 -20.98
N ASP A 190 -0.16 -3.03 -20.74
CA ASP A 190 -0.93 -3.98 -21.54
C ASP A 190 -2.39 -4.06 -21.07
N GLU A 191 -3.32 -4.02 -22.04
CA GLU A 191 -4.75 -4.17 -21.80
C GLU A 191 -5.11 -5.59 -21.32
N GLU A 192 -4.36 -6.63 -21.72
CA GLU A 192 -4.60 -8.00 -21.24
C GLU A 192 -4.33 -8.13 -19.74
N HIS A 193 -3.26 -7.50 -19.25
CA HIS A 193 -2.97 -7.45 -17.81
C HIS A 193 -3.96 -6.54 -17.07
N THR A 194 -4.38 -5.44 -17.69
CA THR A 194 -5.41 -4.55 -17.13
C THR A 194 -6.77 -5.25 -17.02
N ARG A 195 -7.09 -6.14 -17.96
CA ARG A 195 -8.31 -6.96 -17.92
C ARG A 195 -8.37 -7.83 -16.66
N ILE A 196 -7.25 -8.37 -16.19
CA ILE A 196 -7.19 -9.09 -14.89
C ILE A 196 -7.72 -8.20 -13.77
N LEU A 197 -7.22 -6.96 -13.64
CA LEU A 197 -7.68 -6.05 -12.59
C LEU A 197 -9.16 -5.66 -12.74
N ARG A 198 -9.63 -5.47 -13.98
CA ARG A 198 -11.03 -5.11 -14.27
C ARG A 198 -11.99 -6.26 -13.95
N ASP A 199 -11.61 -7.49 -14.24
CA ASP A 199 -12.36 -8.69 -13.86
C ASP A 199 -12.42 -8.80 -12.32
N LEU A 200 -11.27 -8.71 -11.65
CA LEU A 200 -11.20 -8.71 -10.18
C LEU A 200 -12.06 -7.59 -9.56
N GLN A 201 -12.07 -6.39 -10.15
CA GLN A 201 -12.95 -5.31 -9.72
C GLN A 201 -14.42 -5.70 -9.83
N ALA A 202 -14.87 -6.12 -11.01
CA ALA A 202 -16.27 -6.47 -11.25
C ALA A 202 -16.74 -7.57 -10.29
N ASP A 203 -15.85 -8.53 -10.05
CA ASP A 203 -16.09 -9.66 -9.18
C ASP A 203 -16.18 -9.25 -7.71
N ILE A 204 -15.30 -8.37 -7.25
CA ILE A 204 -15.34 -7.80 -5.90
C ILE A 204 -16.56 -6.89 -5.70
N GLU A 205 -16.99 -6.19 -6.75
CA GLU A 205 -18.18 -5.33 -6.74
C GLU A 205 -19.45 -6.15 -6.57
N ALA A 206 -19.55 -7.29 -7.25
CA ALA A 206 -20.69 -8.21 -7.21
C ALA A 206 -20.86 -8.99 -5.90
N ILE A 207 -19.89 -8.92 -4.96
CA ILE A 207 -19.97 -9.63 -3.67
C ILE A 207 -21.19 -9.15 -2.86
N LEU A 208 -22.08 -10.09 -2.57
CA LEU A 208 -23.09 -10.01 -1.52
C LEU A 208 -22.80 -11.12 -0.50
N TYR A 209 -22.50 -10.72 0.75
CA TYR A 209 -22.18 -11.64 1.84
C TYR A 209 -23.32 -11.64 2.85
N ASP A 210 -23.72 -12.81 3.34
CA ASP A 210 -24.75 -12.93 4.37
C ASP A 210 -24.10 -13.33 5.71
N PRO A 211 -23.98 -12.40 6.67
CA PRO A 211 -23.45 -12.72 8.00
C PRO A 211 -24.49 -13.37 8.94
N GLY A 212 -25.68 -13.74 8.44
CA GLY A 212 -26.74 -14.42 9.17
C GLY A 212 -28.02 -13.59 9.38
N ASP A 213 -28.02 -12.33 8.98
CA ASP A 213 -29.12 -11.35 9.06
C ASP A 213 -29.47 -10.77 7.67
N GLY A 214 -29.01 -11.40 6.59
CA GLY A 214 -29.31 -11.06 5.22
C GLY A 214 -28.10 -10.58 4.42
N ALA A 215 -28.17 -10.80 3.11
CA ALA A 215 -27.15 -10.41 2.15
C ALA A 215 -26.84 -8.91 2.20
N THR A 216 -25.55 -8.57 2.29
CA THR A 216 -25.04 -7.21 2.45
C THR A 216 -23.75 -7.00 1.67
N GLU A 217 -23.48 -5.76 1.27
CA GLU A 217 -22.21 -5.42 0.65
C GLU A 217 -21.09 -5.38 1.69
N ILE A 218 -19.96 -6.03 1.37
CA ILE A 218 -18.73 -5.89 2.16
C ILE A 218 -17.93 -4.73 1.58
N PRO A 219 -17.56 -3.72 2.39
CA PRO A 219 -16.82 -2.57 1.90
C PRO A 219 -15.37 -2.95 1.58
N VAL A 220 -14.57 -1.95 1.17
CA VAL A 220 -13.26 -2.14 0.53
C VAL A 220 -13.39 -2.84 -0.82
N LYS A 221 -13.27 -2.05 -1.89
CA LYS A 221 -13.32 -2.50 -3.28
C LYS A 221 -11.98 -2.24 -3.98
N LEU A 222 -11.75 -2.92 -5.10
CA LEU A 222 -10.74 -2.53 -6.08
C LEU A 222 -11.39 -1.55 -7.07
N LYS A 223 -10.73 -0.44 -7.36
CA LYS A 223 -11.14 0.54 -8.36
C LYS A 223 -9.98 0.76 -9.33
N VAL A 224 -10.12 0.28 -10.55
CA VAL A 224 -9.15 0.41 -11.63
C VAL A 224 -9.42 1.71 -12.37
N HIS A 225 -8.35 2.47 -12.60
CA HIS A 225 -8.38 3.77 -13.25
C HIS A 225 -7.45 3.77 -14.46
N ASP A 226 -7.86 4.50 -15.49
CA ASP A 226 -7.08 4.64 -16.72
C ASP A 226 -5.88 5.59 -16.55
N SER A 227 -5.85 6.44 -15.52
CA SER A 227 -4.69 7.29 -15.23
C SER A 227 -3.68 6.58 -14.33
N ILE A 228 -2.39 6.61 -14.72
CA ILE A 228 -1.27 6.15 -13.89
C ILE A 228 -0.96 7.10 -12.72
N PHE A 229 -1.64 8.24 -12.64
CA PHE A 229 -1.37 9.23 -11.61
C PHE A 229 -2.34 9.14 -10.42
N VAL A 230 -3.44 8.38 -10.56
CA VAL A 230 -4.42 8.20 -9.47
C VAL A 230 -3.79 7.72 -8.16
N PRO A 231 -2.85 6.76 -8.16
CA PRO A 231 -2.19 6.37 -6.91
C PRO A 231 -1.36 7.50 -6.27
N LEU A 232 -0.83 8.44 -7.08
CA LEU A 232 -0.01 9.57 -6.59
C LEU A 232 -0.84 10.61 -5.83
N ALA A 233 -2.18 10.59 -5.96
CA ALA A 233 -3.08 11.42 -5.15
C ALA A 233 -2.91 11.21 -3.63
N LYS A 234 -2.19 10.16 -3.23
CA LYS A 234 -1.81 9.91 -1.84
C LYS A 234 -0.67 10.82 -1.35
N TRP A 235 0.24 11.26 -2.23
CA TRP A 235 1.42 12.05 -1.86
C TRP A 235 1.10 13.33 -1.09
N PRO A 236 0.11 14.15 -1.50
CA PRO A 236 -0.31 15.32 -0.72
C PRO A 236 -0.73 14.98 0.72
N MET A 237 -1.46 13.87 0.90
CA MET A 237 -1.89 13.41 2.23
C MET A 237 -0.71 12.95 3.09
N LEU A 238 0.28 12.31 2.47
CA LEU A 238 1.47 11.84 3.16
C LEU A 238 2.33 13.00 3.67
N LEU A 239 2.53 14.03 2.84
CA LEU A 239 3.31 15.21 3.24
C LEU A 239 2.56 16.10 4.23
N ALA A 240 1.28 16.40 4.00
CA ALA A 240 0.52 17.28 4.88
C ALA A 240 0.20 16.66 6.25
N GLY A 241 0.12 15.32 6.33
CA GLY A 241 -0.18 14.60 7.57
C GLY A 241 0.90 13.62 8.00
N ASN A 242 1.08 12.51 7.26
CA ASN A 242 1.81 11.34 7.77
C ASN A 242 3.25 11.66 8.17
N TYR A 243 4.01 12.36 7.34
CA TYR A 243 5.39 12.71 7.64
C TYR A 243 5.50 13.92 8.58
N ARG A 244 4.52 14.84 8.56
CA ARG A 244 4.40 15.92 9.56
C ARG A 244 4.08 15.42 10.98
N CYS A 245 3.66 14.16 11.13
CA CYS A 245 3.62 13.53 12.45
C CYS A 245 4.99 13.46 13.13
N ILE A 246 6.10 13.53 12.39
CA ILE A 246 7.46 13.41 12.91
C ILE A 246 7.93 14.79 13.36
N GLN A 247 8.20 14.94 14.65
CA GLN A 247 8.78 16.14 15.25
C GLN A 247 10.19 15.81 15.77
N ARG A 248 10.97 16.84 16.12
CA ARG A 248 12.36 16.66 16.58
C ARG A 248 12.47 15.71 17.78
N ASP A 249 11.59 15.89 18.78
CA ASP A 249 11.64 15.18 20.06
C ASP A 249 10.46 14.22 20.30
N GLY A 250 9.56 14.07 19.31
CA GLY A 250 8.35 13.27 19.50
C GLY A 250 7.55 13.06 18.22
N MET A 251 6.40 12.42 18.37
CA MET A 251 5.43 12.26 17.29
C MET A 251 4.05 12.77 17.72
N ILE A 252 3.34 13.35 16.76
CA ILE A 252 1.97 13.85 16.94
C ILE A 252 0.99 12.99 16.13
N SER A 253 -0.30 13.11 16.43
CA SER A 253 -1.35 12.46 15.63
C SER A 253 -1.43 13.04 14.21
N ILE A 254 -1.98 12.31 13.25
CA ILE A 254 -2.24 12.87 11.91
C ILE A 254 -3.23 14.03 12.00
N ARG A 255 -4.24 13.93 12.88
CA ARG A 255 -5.17 15.02 13.17
C ARG A 255 -4.44 16.29 13.59
N GLU A 256 -3.50 16.18 14.52
CA GLU A 256 -2.72 17.33 15.02
C GLU A 256 -1.76 17.87 13.96
N ALA A 257 -1.13 16.99 13.16
CA ALA A 257 -0.34 17.43 12.02
C ALA A 257 -1.17 18.30 11.07
N VAL A 258 -2.39 17.86 10.71
CA VAL A 258 -3.25 18.58 9.76
C VAL A 258 -3.90 19.82 10.38
N HIS A 259 -4.48 19.72 11.57
CA HIS A 259 -5.33 20.76 12.17
C HIS A 259 -4.61 21.67 13.17
N GLY A 260 -3.40 21.31 13.62
CA GLY A 260 -2.60 22.17 14.51
C GLY A 260 -2.08 23.42 13.80
N ASP A 261 -1.82 23.30 12.50
CA ASP A 261 -1.55 24.42 11.59
C ASP A 261 -2.13 24.06 10.21
N ILE A 262 -3.38 24.47 10.00
CA ILE A 262 -4.17 24.11 8.82
C ILE A 262 -3.68 24.78 7.56
N GLU A 263 -3.13 26.00 7.66
CA GLU A 263 -2.59 26.73 6.50
C GLU A 263 -1.29 26.07 6.05
N MET A 264 -0.37 25.74 6.97
CA MET A 264 0.83 24.96 6.63
C MET A 264 0.48 23.59 6.02
N ALA A 265 -0.56 22.92 6.55
CA ALA A 265 -1.04 21.66 6.00
C ALA A 265 -1.58 21.83 4.57
N LYS A 266 -2.36 22.90 4.34
CA LYS A 266 -2.93 23.24 3.03
C LYS A 266 -1.86 23.59 2.01
N ASP A 267 -0.86 24.35 2.41
CA ASP A 267 0.27 24.73 1.55
C ASP A 267 1.09 23.51 1.13
N ALA A 268 1.47 22.65 2.08
CA ALA A 268 2.19 21.42 1.78
C ALA A 268 1.37 20.47 0.88
N TYR A 269 0.06 20.39 1.11
CA TYR A 269 -0.86 19.59 0.31
C TYR A 269 -0.96 20.13 -1.12
N GLY A 270 -1.16 21.44 -1.28
CA GLY A 270 -1.27 22.12 -2.57
C GLY A 270 0.00 21.98 -3.39
N TRP A 271 1.16 22.22 -2.77
CA TRP A 271 2.47 22.07 -3.42
C TRP A 271 2.71 20.65 -3.92
N ALA A 272 2.37 19.63 -3.12
CA ALA A 272 2.49 18.23 -3.54
C ALA A 272 1.50 17.88 -4.65
N GLY A 273 0.32 18.50 -4.65
CA GLY A 273 -0.67 18.37 -5.72
C GLY A 273 -0.17 18.97 -7.04
N GLU A 274 0.42 20.16 -6.99
CA GLU A 274 1.07 20.81 -8.15
C GLU A 274 2.18 19.94 -8.73
N LEU A 275 3.01 19.33 -7.88
CA LEU A 275 4.02 18.37 -8.33
C LEU A 275 3.39 17.19 -9.08
N CYS A 276 2.30 16.62 -8.56
CA CYS A 276 1.60 15.53 -9.24
C CYS A 276 1.04 15.97 -10.60
N THR A 277 0.46 17.18 -10.67
CA THR A 277 -0.03 17.76 -11.93
C THR A 277 1.10 17.96 -12.94
N ASN A 278 2.26 18.46 -12.51
CA ASN A 278 3.42 18.66 -13.39
C ASN A 278 3.99 17.33 -13.92
N LEU A 279 3.84 16.23 -13.18
CA LEU A 279 4.17 14.88 -13.65
C LEU A 279 3.16 14.32 -14.68
N GLY A 280 1.95 14.90 -14.76
CA GLY A 280 0.91 14.50 -15.71
C GLY A 280 -0.43 14.12 -15.07
N ALA A 281 -0.60 14.26 -13.75
CA ALA A 281 -1.89 14.01 -13.11
C ALA A 281 -2.94 15.01 -13.57
N ALA A 282 -4.15 14.53 -13.86
CA ALA A 282 -5.29 15.44 -14.02
C ALA A 282 -5.78 15.91 -12.64
N GLU A 283 -6.41 17.08 -12.56
CA GLU A 283 -7.04 17.55 -11.31
C GLU A 283 -8.04 16.53 -10.75
N THR A 284 -8.73 15.80 -11.64
CA THR A 284 -9.69 14.75 -11.29
C THR A 284 -9.06 13.50 -10.70
N ASP A 285 -7.75 13.29 -10.90
CA ASP A 285 -7.01 12.21 -10.26
C ASP A 285 -6.73 12.53 -8.79
N LEU A 286 -6.66 13.82 -8.44
CA LEU A 286 -6.33 14.31 -7.11
C LEU A 286 -7.56 14.47 -6.21
N VAL A 287 -7.31 14.55 -4.90
CA VAL A 287 -8.36 14.75 -3.89
C VAL A 287 -8.29 16.20 -3.41
N PRO A 288 -9.40 16.94 -3.35
CA PRO A 288 -9.43 18.27 -2.76
C PRO A 288 -9.00 18.27 -1.29
N PHE A 289 -8.25 19.29 -0.87
CA PHE A 289 -7.73 19.42 0.49
C PHE A 289 -8.84 19.36 1.54
N GLU A 290 -10.00 19.98 1.30
CA GLU A 290 -11.12 20.03 2.24
C GLU A 290 -11.67 18.62 2.55
N LYS A 291 -11.63 17.71 1.56
CA LYS A 291 -12.02 16.31 1.77
C LYS A 291 -11.00 15.60 2.66
N TYR A 292 -9.71 15.86 2.45
CA TYR A 292 -8.65 15.31 3.28
C TYR A 292 -8.67 15.87 4.71
N ALA A 293 -8.79 17.19 4.88
CA ALA A 293 -8.85 17.85 6.18
C ALA A 293 -10.01 17.30 7.04
N ARG A 294 -11.21 17.14 6.45
CA ARG A 294 -12.35 16.51 7.13
C ARG A 294 -12.06 15.07 7.52
N ALA A 295 -11.45 14.27 6.63
CA ALA A 295 -11.08 12.90 6.97
C ALA A 295 -10.03 12.85 8.11
N ALA A 296 -9.12 13.83 8.16
CA ALA A 296 -8.07 13.92 9.17
C ALA A 296 -8.58 14.17 10.59
N GLU A 297 -9.80 14.71 10.77
CA GLU A 297 -10.43 14.89 12.08
C GLU A 297 -10.54 13.56 12.86
N GLY A 298 -10.74 12.45 12.15
CA GLY A 298 -10.84 11.11 12.73
C GLY A 298 -9.49 10.40 12.93
N LEU A 299 -8.37 10.98 12.48
CA LEU A 299 -7.06 10.31 12.47
C LEU A 299 -6.26 10.61 13.76
N ALA A 300 -6.75 10.13 14.88
CA ALA A 300 -6.22 10.41 16.22
C ALA A 300 -4.88 9.71 16.56
N LYS A 301 -4.39 8.81 15.70
CA LYS A 301 -3.11 8.10 15.91
C LYS A 301 -1.98 8.75 15.09
N PRO A 302 -0.72 8.68 15.54
CA PRO A 302 0.42 9.00 14.69
C PRO A 302 0.50 8.03 13.50
N SER A 303 1.10 8.51 12.40
CA SER A 303 1.29 7.72 11.19
C SER A 303 2.11 6.46 11.43
N SER A 304 1.99 5.47 10.54
CA SER A 304 2.82 4.25 10.59
C SER A 304 4.31 4.57 10.53
N ALA A 305 4.72 5.51 9.67
CA ALA A 305 6.10 5.97 9.56
C ALA A 305 6.63 6.57 10.88
N ALA A 306 5.87 7.50 11.48
CA ALA A 306 6.24 8.09 12.76
C ALA A 306 6.34 7.04 13.87
N ARG A 307 5.34 6.14 13.99
CA ARG A 307 5.37 5.08 15.00
C ARG A 307 6.58 4.16 14.82
N ALA A 308 6.90 3.75 13.60
CA ALA A 308 8.05 2.91 13.31
C ALA A 308 9.38 3.60 13.67
N LEU A 309 9.56 4.87 13.29
CA LEU A 309 10.76 5.65 13.64
C LEU A 309 10.91 5.81 15.16
N PHE A 310 9.84 6.13 15.87
CA PHE A 310 9.90 6.31 17.32
C PHE A 310 10.00 4.99 18.09
N SER A 311 9.65 3.85 17.47
CA SER A 311 9.93 2.51 17.99
C SER A 311 11.32 1.97 17.62
N GLY A 312 12.19 2.79 17.00
CA GLY A 312 13.58 2.42 16.71
C GLY A 312 13.82 1.76 15.34
N ALA A 313 12.88 1.85 14.39
CA ALA A 313 13.10 1.32 13.04
C ALA A 313 14.31 1.99 12.37
N LYS A 314 15.19 1.18 11.78
CA LYS A 314 16.39 1.64 11.03
C LYS A 314 16.08 2.04 9.59
N HIS A 315 14.92 1.62 9.11
CA HIS A 315 14.40 1.86 7.76
C HIS A 315 12.89 2.06 7.83
N ILE A 316 12.39 2.99 7.02
CA ILE A 316 10.97 3.20 6.72
C ILE A 316 10.85 3.52 5.23
N GLU A 317 9.65 3.46 4.68
CA GLU A 317 9.36 4.01 3.35
C GLU A 317 9.67 5.52 3.34
N ARG A 318 10.51 5.97 2.41
CA ARG A 318 10.95 7.37 2.27
C ARG A 318 10.25 8.10 1.14
N VAL A 319 8.91 8.08 1.15
CA VAL A 319 8.09 8.82 0.16
C VAL A 319 8.31 10.33 0.29
N ASP A 320 8.65 10.82 1.49
CA ASP A 320 9.13 12.20 1.72
C ASP A 320 10.34 12.56 0.85
N CYS A 321 11.39 11.72 0.91
CA CYS A 321 12.62 11.92 0.14
C CYS A 321 12.37 11.71 -1.36
N LEU A 322 11.52 10.73 -1.72
CA LEU A 322 11.14 10.48 -3.10
C LEU A 322 10.49 11.72 -3.73
N ILE A 323 9.49 12.29 -3.05
CA ILE A 323 8.78 13.49 -3.51
C ILE A 323 9.76 14.67 -3.63
N GLN A 324 10.63 14.89 -2.65
CA GLN A 324 11.64 15.95 -2.69
C GLN A 324 12.59 15.83 -3.90
N ARG A 325 13.09 14.62 -4.18
CA ARG A 325 14.00 14.40 -5.32
C ARG A 325 13.30 14.55 -6.66
N ILE A 326 12.06 14.07 -6.78
CA ILE A 326 11.25 14.26 -8.00
C ILE A 326 10.95 15.75 -8.22
N ALA A 327 10.64 16.50 -7.16
CA ALA A 327 10.46 17.94 -7.25
C ALA A 327 11.74 18.66 -7.73
N SER A 328 12.90 18.24 -7.23
CA SER A 328 14.20 18.80 -7.64
C SER A 328 14.46 18.59 -9.14
N GLN A 329 14.08 17.44 -9.71
CA GLN A 329 14.18 17.19 -11.16
C GLN A 329 13.34 18.16 -12.00
N GLN A 330 12.28 18.71 -11.41
CA GLN A 330 11.38 19.70 -12.04
C GLN A 330 11.71 21.15 -11.66
N GLY A 331 12.83 21.38 -10.95
CA GLY A 331 13.22 22.72 -10.49
C GLY A 331 12.32 23.28 -9.37
N LEU A 332 11.59 22.43 -8.66
CA LEU A 332 10.70 22.79 -7.56
C LEU A 332 11.37 22.53 -6.20
N GLN A 333 11.03 23.36 -5.22
CA GLN A 333 11.50 23.23 -3.84
C GLN A 333 10.40 23.64 -2.86
N SER A 334 10.44 23.07 -1.64
CA SER A 334 9.55 23.45 -0.53
C SER A 334 10.27 23.33 0.80
N ASP A 335 10.38 24.44 1.54
CA ASP A 335 11.00 24.47 2.88
C ASP A 335 10.32 23.50 3.85
N THR A 336 9.01 23.30 3.70
CA THR A 336 8.25 22.36 4.52
C THR A 336 8.68 20.93 4.24
N VAL A 337 8.84 20.56 2.97
CA VAL A 337 9.25 19.21 2.57
C VAL A 337 10.71 18.96 2.95
N ASP A 338 11.59 19.93 2.75
CA ASP A 338 13.00 19.83 3.14
C ASP A 338 13.15 19.61 4.65
N LYS A 339 12.41 20.38 5.46
CA LYS A 339 12.38 20.18 6.91
C LYS A 339 11.84 18.81 7.32
N ILE A 340 10.83 18.29 6.60
CA ILE A 340 10.30 16.94 6.86
C ILE A 340 11.39 15.89 6.60
N VAL A 341 12.07 15.97 5.47
CA VAL A 341 13.16 15.05 5.09
C VAL A 341 14.28 15.10 6.13
N ASP A 342 14.70 16.30 6.54
CA ASP A 342 15.74 16.49 7.55
C ASP A 342 15.36 15.84 8.91
N LEU A 343 14.11 15.99 9.35
CA LEU A 343 13.63 15.38 10.60
C LEU A 343 13.62 13.86 10.52
N VAL A 344 13.23 13.31 9.37
CA VAL A 344 13.24 11.86 9.13
C VAL A 344 14.67 11.32 9.12
N ASP A 345 15.59 12.00 8.42
CA ASP A 345 17.00 11.62 8.36
C ASP A 345 17.70 11.73 9.71
N GLU A 346 17.47 12.81 10.47
CA GLU A 346 18.00 12.99 11.83
C GLU A 346 17.56 11.82 12.73
N ARG A 347 16.29 11.42 12.66
CA ARG A 347 15.76 10.32 13.48
C ARG A 347 16.27 8.96 13.04
N LEU A 348 16.34 8.69 11.74
CA LEU A 348 16.92 7.45 11.21
C LEU A 348 18.40 7.32 11.60
N GLY A 349 19.16 8.41 11.53
CA GLY A 349 20.54 8.47 12.00
C GLY A 349 20.68 8.06 13.46
N LYS A 350 19.85 8.63 14.35
CA LYS A 350 19.81 8.26 15.78
C LYS A 350 19.48 6.77 15.98
N ASN A 351 18.47 6.25 15.30
CA ASN A 351 18.07 4.84 15.44
C ASN A 351 19.17 3.87 14.99
N ARG A 352 19.88 4.20 13.90
CA ARG A 352 21.00 3.39 13.39
C ARG A 352 22.20 3.41 14.34
N ALA A 353 22.53 4.58 14.90
CA ALA A 353 23.62 4.73 15.85
C ALA A 353 23.36 4.04 17.20
N ALA A 354 22.13 4.04 17.70
CA ALA A 354 21.78 3.42 18.99
C ALA A 354 21.93 1.89 19.04
N THR A 355 22.15 1.25 17.89
CA THR A 355 22.30 -0.21 17.77
C THR A 355 23.68 -0.60 17.21
N ALA A 356 24.55 0.38 16.95
CA ALA A 356 25.96 0.17 16.61
C ALA A 356 26.78 0.17 17.91
#